data_AF-A0AAV7JJC5-F1
#
_entry.id   AF-A0AAV7JJC5-F1
#
_cell.length_a   1.000
_cell.length_b   1.000
_cell.length_c   1.000
_cell.angle_alpha   90.00
_cell.angle_beta   90.00
_cell.angle_gamma   90.00
#
_symmetry.space_group_name_H-M   'P 1'
#
loop_
_entity.id
_entity.type
_entity.pdbx_description
1 polymer ?
#
loop_
_entity_poly.entity_id
_entity_poly.type
_entity_poly.pdbx_seq_one_letter_code
_entity_poly.pdbx_strand_id
1 'polypeptide(L)'
;MSHKSQPKYALLMCEQRKAVLDMLEQPGSSLRKVAEHFGVGKSSIKRIKKNKNEVRQAAVKLGSKRKRVKVEAKYKKSEEVVLEFLRLVREQGETVTGPMLHQFAEEELASSDWRISKPLKDGYLT
;
A
#
# COMPACT_ATOMS: atom_id res chain seq x y z
N MET A 1 -15.74 -8.93 28.42
CA MET A 1 -16.26 -8.38 27.15
C MET A 1 -15.29 -7.31 26.65
N SER A 2 -14.65 -7.52 25.50
CA SER A 2 -13.62 -6.61 24.99
C SER A 2 -14.27 -5.39 24.35
N HIS A 3 -14.16 -4.22 24.99
CA HIS A 3 -14.54 -2.94 24.38
C HIS A 3 -13.56 -2.63 23.24
N LYS A 4 -13.89 -3.07 22.02
CA LYS A 4 -13.17 -2.59 20.83
C LYS A 4 -13.47 -1.10 20.68
N SER A 5 -12.49 -0.27 21.04
CA SER A 5 -12.44 1.16 20.74
C SER A 5 -12.71 1.37 19.24
N GLN A 6 -13.79 2.08 18.91
CA GLN A 6 -14.07 2.46 17.53
C GLN A 6 -12.94 3.37 17.05
N PRO A 7 -12.38 3.16 15.84
CA PRO A 7 -11.32 4.00 15.34
C PRO A 7 -11.81 5.45 15.25
N LYS A 8 -11.08 6.37 15.88
CA LYS A 8 -11.37 7.83 15.90
C LYS A 8 -11.55 8.44 14.50
N TYR A 9 -11.11 7.74 13.45
CA TYR A 9 -11.23 8.14 12.04
C TYR A 9 -11.59 6.94 11.15
N ALA A 10 -12.71 7.04 10.42
CA ALA A 10 -13.05 6.10 9.36
C ALA A 10 -12.01 6.16 8.24
N LEU A 11 -11.17 5.13 8.14
CA LEU A 11 -10.18 4.99 7.08
C LEU A 11 -10.84 4.40 5.83
N LEU A 12 -11.10 5.25 4.83
CA LEU A 12 -11.61 4.81 3.53
C LEU A 12 -10.56 3.98 2.78
N MET A 13 -11.00 2.82 2.25
CA MET A 13 -10.25 1.95 1.34
C MET A 13 -10.00 2.67 0.00
N CYS A 14 -9.04 2.19 -0.80
CA CYS A 14 -8.75 2.74 -2.13
C CYS A 14 -10.01 2.82 -3.03
N GLU A 15 -10.82 1.77 -3.06
CA GLU A 15 -12.08 1.78 -3.84
C GLU A 15 -13.13 2.74 -3.30
N GLN A 16 -13.28 2.85 -1.99
CA GLN A 16 -14.21 3.81 -1.40
C GLN A 16 -13.79 5.26 -1.72
N ARG A 17 -12.48 5.54 -1.79
CA ARG A 17 -11.98 6.85 -2.24
C ARG A 17 -12.23 7.10 -3.72
N LYS A 18 -12.19 6.06 -4.56
CA LYS A 18 -12.61 6.15 -5.97
C LYS A 18 -14.11 6.45 -6.05
N ALA A 19 -14.95 5.72 -5.32
CA ALA A 19 -16.39 5.97 -5.25
C ALA A 19 -16.74 7.38 -4.75
N VAL A 20 -15.94 7.94 -3.82
CA VAL A 20 -16.04 9.35 -3.42
C VAL A 20 -15.80 10.30 -4.60
N LEU A 21 -14.80 10.03 -5.45
CA LEU A 21 -14.54 10.85 -6.64
C LEU A 21 -15.66 10.71 -7.66
N ASP A 22 -16.13 9.49 -7.91
CA ASP A 22 -17.21 9.20 -8.86
C ASP A 22 -18.50 9.91 -8.42
N MET A 23 -18.82 9.90 -7.12
CA MET A 23 -19.98 10.61 -6.57
C MET A 23 -19.81 12.14 -6.64
N LEU A 24 -18.59 12.67 -6.48
CA LEU A 24 -18.31 14.11 -6.61
C LEU A 24 -18.44 14.63 -8.06
N GLU A 25 -18.32 13.75 -9.05
CA GLU A 25 -18.46 14.08 -10.47
C GLU A 25 -19.94 14.05 -10.92
N GLN A 26 -20.83 13.45 -10.13
CA GLN A 26 -22.27 13.49 -10.41
C GLN A 26 -22.82 14.93 -10.27
N PRO A 27 -23.66 15.38 -11.22
CA PRO A 27 -24.28 16.70 -11.14
C PRO A 27 -25.16 16.81 -9.89
N GLY A 28 -25.06 17.94 -9.19
CA GLY A 28 -25.80 18.20 -7.95
C GLY A 28 -25.17 17.60 -6.68
N SER A 29 -24.01 16.93 -6.78
CA SER A 29 -23.28 16.44 -5.61
C SER A 29 -22.54 17.58 -4.90
N SER A 30 -22.79 17.71 -3.59
CA SER A 30 -22.06 18.63 -2.72
C SER A 30 -21.06 17.88 -1.83
N LEU A 31 -19.98 18.54 -1.43
CA LEU A 31 -19.00 17.97 -0.49
C LEU A 31 -19.65 17.49 0.81
N ARG A 32 -20.72 18.15 1.24
CA ARG A 32 -21.49 17.78 2.44
C ARG A 32 -22.25 16.47 2.22
N LYS A 33 -22.99 16.36 1.12
CA LYS A 33 -23.77 15.15 0.78
C LYS A 33 -22.85 13.92 0.65
N VAL A 34 -21.69 14.10 0.02
CA VAL A 34 -20.69 13.03 -0.11
C VAL A 34 -20.05 12.69 1.25
N ALA A 35 -19.73 13.68 2.08
CA ALA A 35 -19.19 13.44 3.42
C ALA A 35 -20.16 12.63 4.32
N GLU A 36 -21.44 13.00 4.30
CA GLU A 36 -22.50 12.30 5.05
C GLU A 36 -22.68 10.87 4.53
N HIS A 37 -22.74 10.67 3.21
CA HIS A 37 -22.88 9.34 2.59
C HIS A 37 -21.75 8.37 2.97
N PHE A 38 -20.51 8.86 3.06
CA PHE A 38 -19.35 8.02 3.38
C PHE A 38 -18.96 8.03 4.87
N GLY A 39 -19.71 8.73 5.73
CA GLY A 39 -19.43 8.81 7.17
C GLY A 39 -18.07 9.43 7.50
N VAL A 40 -17.59 10.38 6.70
CA VAL A 40 -16.28 11.02 6.88
C VAL A 40 -16.38 12.54 6.89
N GLY A 41 -15.43 13.22 7.53
CA GLY A 41 -15.38 14.67 7.55
C GLY A 41 -15.17 15.31 6.17
N LYS A 42 -15.68 16.53 5.98
CA LYS A 42 -15.50 17.33 4.75
C LYS A 42 -14.04 17.53 4.36
N SER A 43 -13.14 17.64 5.36
CA SER A 43 -11.69 17.77 5.15
C SER A 43 -11.11 16.52 4.47
N SER A 44 -11.58 15.33 4.82
CA SER A 44 -11.19 14.06 4.18
C SER A 44 -11.61 14.03 2.71
N ILE A 45 -12.87 14.41 2.42
CA ILE A 45 -13.38 14.50 1.04
C ILE A 45 -12.58 15.52 0.21
N LYS A 46 -12.29 16.70 0.79
CA LYS A 46 -11.49 17.74 0.12
C LYS A 46 -10.07 17.24 -0.20
N ARG A 47 -9.45 16.48 0.71
CA ARG A 47 -8.14 15.87 0.49
C ARG A 47 -8.17 14.82 -0.61
N ILE A 48 -9.20 13.97 -0.64
CA ILE A 48 -9.41 12.98 -1.71
C ILE A 48 -9.57 13.67 -3.06
N LYS A 49 -10.39 14.72 -3.13
CA LYS A 49 -10.58 15.52 -4.36
C LYS A 49 -9.29 16.18 -4.83
N LYS A 50 -8.49 16.73 -3.91
CA LYS A 50 -7.18 17.35 -4.23
C LYS A 50 -6.22 16.33 -4.87
N ASN A 51 -6.19 15.11 -4.36
CA ASN A 51 -5.29 14.05 -4.80
C ASN A 51 -5.96 13.08 -5.80
N LYS A 52 -6.91 13.55 -6.61
CA LYS A 52 -7.75 12.69 -7.47
C LYS A 52 -6.95 11.72 -8.37
N ASN A 53 -5.83 12.17 -8.92
CA ASN A 53 -5.01 11.39 -9.84
C ASN A 53 -4.34 10.22 -9.12
N GLU A 54 -3.72 10.49 -7.95
CA GLU A 54 -3.10 9.47 -7.11
C GLU A 54 -4.12 8.44 -6.62
N VAL A 55 -5.33 8.89 -6.25
CA VAL A 55 -6.41 7.99 -5.79
C VAL A 55 -6.85 7.05 -6.91
N ARG A 56 -7.01 7.56 -8.13
CA ARG A 56 -7.38 6.73 -9.30
C ARG A 56 -6.27 5.73 -9.64
N GLN A 57 -5.02 6.17 -9.71
CA GLN A 57 -3.88 5.28 -9.96
C GLN A 57 -3.74 4.21 -8.87
N ALA A 58 -3.90 4.58 -7.60
CA ALA A 58 -3.86 3.66 -6.48
C ALA A 58 -5.00 2.64 -6.52
N ALA A 59 -6.22 3.05 -6.91
CA ALA A 59 -7.35 2.14 -7.05
C ALA A 59 -7.11 1.09 -8.15
N VAL A 60 -6.54 1.50 -9.29
CA VAL A 60 -6.17 0.57 -10.39
C VAL A 60 -5.04 -0.38 -9.95
N LYS A 61 -4.00 0.15 -9.30
CA LYS A 61 -2.78 -0.61 -8.97
C LYS A 61 -2.93 -1.54 -7.76
N LEU A 62 -3.76 -1.18 -6.78
CA LEU A 62 -3.83 -1.88 -5.48
C LEU A 62 -5.15 -2.63 -5.24
N GLY A 63 -6.19 -2.36 -6.03
CA GLY A 63 -7.52 -2.96 -5.89
C GLY A 63 -8.22 -2.66 -4.56
N SER A 64 -9.23 -3.47 -4.23
CA SER A 64 -10.18 -3.27 -3.11
C SER A 64 -9.57 -3.47 -1.71
N LYS A 65 -8.43 -4.17 -1.61
CA LYS A 65 -7.93 -4.71 -0.33
C LYS A 65 -7.00 -3.79 0.46
N ARG A 66 -6.48 -2.71 -0.14
CA ARG A 66 -5.48 -1.84 0.52
C ARG A 66 -6.05 -0.47 0.95
N LYS A 67 -5.71 -0.07 2.18
CA LYS A 67 -6.07 1.23 2.79
C LYS A 67 -5.07 2.34 2.48
N ARG A 68 -3.84 1.99 2.13
CA ARG A 68 -2.70 2.91 1.97
C ARG A 68 -1.91 2.55 0.72
N VAL A 69 -1.39 3.58 0.04
CA VAL A 69 -0.36 3.41 -0.98
C VAL A 69 0.93 3.05 -0.26
N LYS A 70 1.64 2.00 -0.72
CA LYS A 70 2.97 1.65 -0.18
C LYS A 70 3.90 2.83 -0.48
N VAL A 71 4.53 3.40 0.55
CA VAL A 71 5.62 4.37 0.37
C VAL A 71 6.74 3.66 -0.37
N GLU A 72 7.44 4.34 -1.27
CA GLU A 72 8.56 3.76 -2.00
C GLU A 72 9.53 3.13 -1.00
N ALA A 73 9.81 1.84 -1.19
CA ALA A 73 10.62 1.09 -0.25
C ALA A 73 12.03 1.66 -0.25
N LYS A 74 12.60 1.82 0.95
CA LYS A 74 13.98 2.27 1.14
C LYS A 74 14.99 1.44 0.31
N TYR A 75 14.62 0.19 0.05
CA TYR A 75 15.41 -0.80 -0.67
C TYR A 75 14.65 -1.36 -1.88
N LYS A 76 14.11 -0.48 -2.72
CA LYS A 76 13.27 -0.87 -3.88
C LYS A 76 13.93 -1.92 -4.79
N LYS A 77 15.21 -1.74 -5.15
CA LYS A 77 15.93 -2.69 -6.00
C LYS A 77 16.15 -4.05 -5.33
N SER A 78 16.45 -4.07 -4.02
CA SER A 78 16.61 -5.34 -3.31
C SER A 78 15.27 -6.05 -3.13
N GLU A 79 14.18 -5.31 -2.87
CA GLU A 79 12.82 -5.88 -2.89
C GLU A 79 12.49 -6.47 -4.27
N GLU A 80 12.85 -5.79 -5.37
CA GLU A 80 12.62 -6.30 -6.73
C GLU A 80 13.34 -7.63 -6.99
N VAL A 81 14.64 -7.72 -6.67
CA VAL A 81 15.46 -8.93 -6.84
C VAL A 81 14.95 -10.09 -5.96
N VAL A 82 14.63 -9.81 -4.69
CA VAL A 82 14.10 -10.84 -3.78
C VAL A 82 12.71 -11.32 -4.23
N LEU A 83 11.87 -10.42 -4.76
CA LEU A 83 10.56 -10.79 -5.30
C LEU A 83 10.68 -11.63 -6.57
N GLU A 84 11.68 -11.38 -7.41
CA GLU A 84 11.95 -12.18 -8.60
C GLU A 84 12.40 -13.59 -8.24
N PHE A 85 13.37 -13.72 -7.32
CA PHE A 85 13.79 -15.01 -6.78
C PHE A 85 12.61 -15.79 -6.17
N LEU A 86 11.80 -15.14 -5.34
CA LEU A 86 10.63 -15.77 -4.74
C LEU A 86 9.62 -16.26 -5.79
N ARG A 87 9.46 -15.56 -6.92
CA ARG A 87 8.61 -16.02 -8.02
C ARG A 87 9.17 -17.28 -8.66
N LEU A 88 10.46 -17.27 -9.02
CA LEU A 88 11.12 -18.41 -9.68
C LEU A 88 11.04 -19.68 -8.83
N VAL A 89 11.34 -19.58 -7.53
CA VAL A 89 11.32 -20.74 -6.64
C VAL A 89 9.89 -21.26 -6.43
N ARG A 90 8.89 -20.37 -6.40
CA ARG A 90 7.48 -20.77 -6.33
C ARG A 90 6.97 -21.41 -7.61
N GLU A 91 7.43 -20.96 -8.78
CA GLU A 91 7.12 -21.58 -10.07
C GLU A 91 7.71 -23.00 -10.15
N GLN A 92 8.82 -23.25 -9.47
CA GLN A 92 9.42 -24.58 -9.32
C GLN A 92 8.72 -25.46 -8.27
N GLY A 93 7.69 -24.94 -7.59
CA GLY A 93 6.92 -25.67 -6.58
C GLY A 93 7.63 -25.78 -5.22
N GLU A 94 8.73 -25.06 -5.03
CA GLU A 94 9.51 -25.08 -3.80
C GLU A 94 9.02 -24.01 -2.81
N THR A 95 9.07 -24.35 -1.52
CA THR A 95 8.68 -23.45 -0.43
C THR A 95 9.88 -22.65 0.05
N VAL A 96 9.86 -21.34 -0.16
CA VAL A 96 10.87 -20.43 0.37
C VAL A 96 10.49 -19.96 1.78
N THR A 97 11.42 -20.09 2.72
CA THR A 97 11.27 -19.58 4.09
C THR A 97 11.84 -18.16 4.22
N GLY A 98 11.37 -17.39 5.21
CA GLY A 98 11.87 -16.04 5.48
C GLY A 98 13.39 -15.93 5.60
N PRO A 99 14.07 -16.83 6.33
CA PRO A 99 15.54 -16.84 6.42
C PRO A 99 16.25 -17.00 5.07
N MET A 100 15.71 -17.82 4.16
CA MET A 100 16.29 -18.00 2.81
C MET A 100 16.20 -16.71 2.00
N LEU A 101 15.08 -15.97 2.10
CA LEU A 101 14.94 -14.67 1.45
C LEU A 101 15.88 -13.62 2.03
N HIS A 102 16.12 -13.67 3.34
CA HIS A 102 17.09 -12.81 4.02
C HIS A 102 18.51 -13.08 3.54
N GLN A 103 18.92 -14.35 3.50
CA GLN A 103 20.24 -14.74 3.03
C GLN A 103 20.45 -14.35 1.56
N PHE A 104 19.48 -14.66 0.68
CA PHE A 104 19.54 -14.27 -0.72
C PHE A 104 19.61 -12.74 -0.89
N ALA A 105 18.82 -11.99 -0.10
CA ALA A 105 18.90 -10.54 -0.08
C ALA A 105 20.30 -10.08 0.32
N GLU A 106 20.87 -10.60 1.40
CA GLU A 106 22.21 -10.25 1.89
C GLU A 106 23.33 -10.57 0.91
N GLU A 107 23.26 -11.70 0.21
CA GLU A 107 24.24 -12.12 -0.80
C GLU A 107 24.21 -11.23 -2.04
N GLU A 108 23.02 -10.94 -2.58
CA GLU A 108 22.87 -10.02 -3.72
C GLU A 108 23.22 -8.58 -3.36
N LEU A 109 22.91 -8.24 -2.11
CA LEU A 109 23.35 -7.01 -1.49
C LEU A 109 24.90 -6.99 -1.45
N ALA A 110 25.57 -8.02 -0.95
CA ALA A 110 27.03 -8.03 -0.85
C ALA A 110 27.77 -8.13 -2.20
N SER A 111 27.18 -8.79 -3.20
CA SER A 111 27.78 -9.02 -4.53
C SER A 111 27.70 -7.80 -5.44
N SER A 112 26.68 -6.96 -5.27
CA SER A 112 26.57 -5.71 -6.00
C SER A 112 27.25 -4.62 -5.16
N ASP A 113 28.27 -3.94 -5.69
CA ASP A 113 29.05 -2.88 -5.02
C ASP A 113 28.22 -1.59 -4.76
N TRP A 114 27.10 -1.71 -4.05
CA TRP A 114 26.28 -0.59 -3.61
C TRP A 114 26.58 -0.30 -2.14
N ARG A 115 26.81 0.97 -1.84
CA ARG A 115 26.98 1.48 -0.47
C ARG A 115 25.61 1.72 0.19
N ILE A 116 25.01 0.73 0.83
CA ILE A 116 24.03 0.91 1.93
C ILE A 116 24.80 0.57 3.18
N SER A 117 25.21 1.61 3.86
CA SER A 117 25.94 1.58 5.12
C SER A 117 25.11 1.08 6.31
N LYS A 118 24.05 0.29 6.13
CA LYS A 118 23.21 -0.21 7.24
C LYS A 118 22.59 -1.59 6.96
N PRO A 119 22.65 -2.54 7.92
CA PRO A 119 22.07 -3.87 7.78
C PRO A 119 20.55 -3.82 7.56
N LEU A 120 20.02 -4.79 6.81
CA LEU A 120 18.58 -5.03 6.69
C LEU A 120 18.03 -5.28 8.09
N LYS A 121 16.93 -4.61 8.45
CA LYS A 121 16.19 -4.92 9.69
C LYS A 121 15.08 -5.92 9.36
N ASP A 122 14.78 -6.82 10.30
CA ASP A 122 13.85 -7.97 10.16
C ASP A 122 12.44 -7.64 9.61
N GLY A 123 12.00 -6.38 9.69
CA GLY A 123 10.67 -5.96 9.24
C GLY A 123 10.52 -5.61 7.75
N TYR A 124 11.54 -5.81 6.92
CA TYR A 124 11.49 -5.44 5.48
C TYR A 124 11.13 -6.59 4.54
N LEU A 125 11.23 -7.85 4.98
CA LEU A 125 11.01 -9.04 4.14
C LEU A 125 9.86 -9.96 4.63
N THR A 126 9.08 -9.52 5.62
CA THR A 126 7.89 -10.21 6.15
C THR A 126 6.60 -9.43 5.88
#